data_AF-A0A3S0FZW3-F1
#
_entry.id   AF-A0A3S0FZW3-F1
#
_cell.length_a   1.000
_cell.length_b   1.000
_cell.length_c   1.000
_cell.angle_alpha   90.00
_cell.angle_beta   90.00
_cell.angle_gamma   90.00
#
_symmetry.space_group_name_H-M   'P 1'
#
loop_
_entity.id
_entity.type
_entity.pdbx_description
1 polymer ?
#
loop_
_entity_poly.entity_id
_entity_poly.type
_entity_poly.pdbx_seq_one_letter_code
_entity_poly.pdbx_strand_id
1 'polypeptide(L)'
;MNPALERLAQLSPALATTIGSVGPVDCQLEAGNCHPTPGWEILACVSELARVQRNRYQLARAGCMALDLLQRRPWLHRVDLSIRCESEHDDEGGSVAVFNVRVLTVTHLHGVPLHEDLIDVQGAADVVAMEADVEQHFEFIESDFGAAFMDPDDTGEIHLQVDRERVSVLLTGAGPASGAEAARLLWPDCQHLLATELQP
;
A
#
# COMPACT_ATOMS: atom_id res chain seq x y z
N MET A 1 31.19 -10.63 -7.63
CA MET A 1 30.85 -9.27 -8.08
C MET A 1 29.87 -9.42 -9.23
N ASN A 2 28.74 -8.72 -9.23
CA ASN A 2 27.64 -8.98 -10.19
C ASN A 2 28.10 -8.62 -11.63
N PRO A 3 27.93 -9.50 -12.64
CA PRO A 3 28.31 -9.22 -14.03
C PRO A 3 27.57 -8.02 -14.64
N ALA A 4 26.39 -7.67 -14.12
CA ALA A 4 25.68 -6.44 -14.49
C ALA A 4 26.32 -5.18 -13.85
N LEU A 5 26.83 -5.27 -12.62
CA LEU A 5 27.61 -4.20 -11.97
C LEU A 5 28.98 -4.02 -12.62
N GLU A 6 29.63 -5.11 -13.07
CA GLU A 6 30.88 -5.03 -13.84
C GLU A 6 30.67 -4.36 -15.20
N ARG A 7 29.56 -4.63 -15.90
CA ARG A 7 29.20 -3.93 -17.14
C ARG A 7 28.88 -2.45 -16.92
N LEU A 8 28.19 -2.10 -15.82
CA LEU A 8 27.92 -0.70 -15.46
C LEU A 8 29.19 0.07 -15.06
N ALA A 9 30.09 -0.55 -14.30
CA ALA A 9 31.39 0.03 -13.94
C ALA A 9 32.32 0.21 -15.15
N GLN A 10 32.19 -0.63 -16.18
CA GLN A 10 32.92 -0.51 -17.45
C GLN A 10 32.36 0.58 -18.38
N LEU A 11 31.07 0.95 -18.25
CA LEU A 11 30.40 1.90 -19.14
C LEU A 11 30.45 3.35 -18.67
N SER A 12 30.57 3.63 -17.36
CA SER A 12 30.87 4.98 -16.86
C SER A 12 31.31 4.96 -15.39
N PRO A 13 32.57 5.31 -15.07
CA PRO A 13 33.06 5.44 -13.69
C PRO A 13 32.25 6.45 -12.84
N ALA A 14 31.58 7.41 -13.50
CA ALA A 14 30.73 8.40 -12.82
C ALA A 14 29.43 7.80 -12.26
N LEU A 15 28.88 6.74 -12.89
CA LEU A 15 27.65 6.07 -12.44
C LEU A 15 27.88 5.25 -11.17
N ALA A 16 29.01 4.55 -11.05
CA ALA A 16 29.36 3.78 -9.85
C ALA A 16 29.53 4.68 -8.61
N THR A 17 30.08 5.89 -8.81
CA THR A 17 30.25 6.89 -7.74
C THR A 17 28.92 7.53 -7.34
N THR A 18 27.99 7.68 -8.29
CA THR A 18 26.66 8.25 -8.04
C THR A 18 25.74 7.24 -7.34
N ILE A 19 25.71 5.97 -7.76
CA ILE A 19 24.90 4.90 -7.14
C ILE A 19 25.27 4.67 -5.67
N GLY A 20 26.56 4.81 -5.29
CA GLY A 20 26.99 4.71 -3.90
C GLY A 20 26.56 5.87 -2.99
N SER A 21 26.00 6.95 -3.57
CA SER A 21 25.56 8.16 -2.85
C SER A 21 24.04 8.33 -2.81
N VAL A 22 23.28 7.48 -3.51
CA VAL A 22 21.81 7.48 -3.47
C VAL A 22 21.37 6.70 -2.23
N GLY A 23 20.82 7.42 -1.25
CA GLY A 23 20.14 6.81 -0.10
C GLY A 23 18.97 5.92 -0.51
N PRO A 24 18.32 5.23 0.45
CA PRO A 24 17.19 4.35 0.14
C PRO A 24 16.12 5.07 -0.70
N VAL A 25 15.62 4.39 -1.74
CA VAL A 25 14.41 4.80 -2.45
C VAL A 25 13.27 4.69 -1.44
N ASP A 26 12.72 5.83 -1.03
CA ASP A 26 11.73 5.94 0.03
C ASP A 26 10.68 6.99 -0.32
N CYS A 27 9.57 6.96 0.39
CA CYS A 27 8.54 7.97 0.36
C CYS A 27 8.13 8.33 1.79
N GLN A 28 8.20 9.62 2.09
CA GLN A 28 7.98 10.13 3.43
C GLN A 28 6.59 10.75 3.53
N LEU A 29 5.86 10.40 4.59
CA LEU A 29 4.60 11.03 4.95
C LEU A 29 4.88 12.16 5.93
N GLU A 30 4.72 13.40 5.47
CA GLU A 30 4.81 14.59 6.32
C GLU A 30 3.48 15.35 6.22
N ALA A 31 2.84 15.59 7.37
CA ALA A 31 1.59 16.35 7.46
C ALA A 31 0.47 15.90 6.50
N GLY A 32 0.42 14.61 6.14
CA GLY A 32 -0.61 14.03 5.28
C GLY A 32 -0.28 13.97 3.78
N ASN A 33 0.92 14.37 3.35
CA ASN A 33 1.32 14.35 1.93
C ASN A 33 2.58 13.49 1.69
N CYS A 34 2.67 12.90 0.48
CA CYS A 34 3.72 11.96 0.07
C CYS A 34 4.57 12.53 -1.10
N HIS A 35 5.90 12.49 -1.00
CA HIS A 35 6.82 13.08 -1.99
C HIS A 35 7.89 12.10 -2.53
N PRO A 36 8.14 12.04 -3.86
CA PRO A 36 9.21 11.25 -4.48
C PRO A 36 10.50 12.07 -4.82
N THR A 37 11.65 11.39 -5.00
CA THR A 37 12.99 12.01 -5.26
C THR A 37 13.50 11.93 -6.74
N PRO A 38 14.50 12.74 -7.18
CA PRO A 38 14.74 13.12 -8.60
C PRO A 38 15.44 12.16 -9.61
N GLY A 39 15.65 10.87 -9.32
CA GLY A 39 16.60 10.00 -10.06
C GLY A 39 16.10 9.29 -11.34
N TRP A 40 15.50 10.00 -12.31
CA TRP A 40 14.74 9.34 -13.37
C TRP A 40 15.60 8.69 -14.50
N GLU A 41 16.57 9.31 -15.19
CA GLU A 41 17.29 8.73 -16.38
C GLU A 41 18.14 7.43 -16.17
N ILE A 42 18.24 6.93 -14.95
CA ILE A 42 18.61 5.54 -14.66
C ILE A 42 17.57 4.56 -15.31
N LEU A 43 16.45 5.10 -15.81
CA LEU A 43 15.11 4.62 -16.19
C LEU A 43 14.88 3.30 -16.91
N ALA A 44 15.87 2.67 -17.57
CA ALA A 44 15.68 1.39 -18.26
C ALA A 44 16.19 0.19 -17.44
N CYS A 45 17.37 0.31 -16.81
CA CYS A 45 17.71 -0.52 -15.64
C CYS A 45 16.86 -0.12 -14.43
N VAL A 46 16.49 1.15 -14.33
CA VAL A 46 15.36 1.62 -13.51
C VAL A 46 14.02 1.31 -14.14
N SER A 47 13.85 0.63 -15.27
CA SER A 47 12.50 0.14 -15.59
C SER A 47 12.22 -1.07 -14.73
N GLU A 48 13.17 -2.02 -14.66
CA GLU A 48 13.05 -3.14 -13.72
C GLU A 48 13.35 -2.74 -12.27
N LEU A 49 14.38 -1.93 -12.02
CA LEU A 49 14.60 -1.41 -10.68
C LEU A 49 13.44 -0.50 -10.26
N ALA A 50 12.87 0.36 -11.11
CA ALA A 50 11.66 1.09 -10.75
C ALA A 50 10.45 0.21 -10.69
N ARG A 51 10.33 -0.90 -11.45
CA ARG A 51 9.21 -1.83 -11.26
C ARG A 51 9.28 -2.46 -9.87
N VAL A 52 10.44 -2.98 -9.49
CA VAL A 52 10.66 -3.53 -8.13
C VAL A 52 10.49 -2.44 -7.06
N GLN A 53 11.03 -1.24 -7.25
CA GLN A 53 10.88 -0.14 -6.30
C GLN A 53 9.45 0.42 -6.28
N ARG A 54 8.72 0.37 -7.40
CA ARG A 54 7.31 0.77 -7.52
C ARG A 54 6.44 -0.22 -6.75
N ASN A 55 6.65 -1.52 -6.93
CA ASN A 55 5.90 -2.54 -6.18
C ASN A 55 6.15 -2.39 -4.67
N ARG A 56 7.41 -2.15 -4.27
CA ARG A 56 7.77 -1.88 -2.87
C ARG A 56 7.13 -0.62 -2.33
N TYR A 57 7.18 0.46 -3.11
CA TYR A 57 6.57 1.73 -2.75
C TYR A 57 5.06 1.58 -2.60
N GLN A 58 4.39 0.95 -3.58
CA GLN A 58 2.95 0.70 -3.56
C GLN A 58 2.57 -0.13 -2.34
N LEU A 59 3.31 -1.19 -2.03
CA LEU A 59 3.02 -2.03 -0.86
C LEU A 59 3.31 -1.31 0.48
N ALA A 60 4.38 -0.53 0.58
CA ALA A 60 4.63 0.31 1.73
C ALA A 60 3.54 1.38 1.90
N ARG A 61 3.06 1.96 0.80
CA ARG A 61 1.97 2.93 0.78
C ARG A 61 0.64 2.30 1.18
N ALA A 62 0.33 1.10 0.70
CA ALA A 62 -0.83 0.33 1.14
C ALA A 62 -0.76 0.04 2.65
N GLY A 63 0.42 -0.28 3.18
CA GLY A 63 0.64 -0.41 4.61
C GLY A 63 0.40 0.90 5.38
N CYS A 64 0.86 2.05 4.86
CA CYS A 64 0.54 3.36 5.44
C CYS A 64 -0.96 3.65 5.42
N MET A 65 -1.66 3.33 4.32
CA MET A 65 -3.11 3.53 4.20
C MET A 65 -3.88 2.68 5.20
N ALA A 66 -3.45 1.43 5.42
CA ALA A 66 -4.02 0.56 6.44
C ALA A 66 -3.78 1.11 7.87
N LEU A 67 -2.61 1.68 8.14
CA LEU A 67 -2.34 2.35 9.41
C LEU A 67 -3.22 3.59 9.60
N ASP A 68 -3.33 4.45 8.59
CA ASP A 68 -4.17 5.65 8.65
C ASP A 68 -5.66 5.29 8.87
N LEU A 69 -6.15 4.24 8.18
CA LEU A 69 -7.49 3.67 8.40
C LEU A 69 -7.70 3.34 9.88
N LEU A 70 -6.77 2.55 10.46
CA LEU A 70 -6.85 2.09 11.84
C LEU A 70 -6.63 3.22 12.86
N GLN A 71 -5.84 4.24 12.54
CA GLN A 71 -5.63 5.39 13.42
C GLN A 71 -6.88 6.28 13.49
N ARG A 72 -7.53 6.53 12.35
CA ARG A 72 -8.75 7.34 12.27
C ARG A 72 -9.96 6.64 12.86
N ARG A 73 -9.96 5.31 12.90
CA ARG A 73 -11.09 4.50 13.38
C ARG A 73 -10.69 3.62 14.56
N PRO A 74 -10.46 4.18 15.77
CA PRO A 74 -10.08 3.39 16.96
C PRO A 74 -11.05 2.25 17.29
N TRP A 75 -12.27 2.30 16.78
CA TRP A 75 -13.28 1.27 16.93
C TRP A 75 -13.07 0.05 16.00
N LEU A 76 -12.27 0.16 14.93
CA LEU A 76 -12.14 -0.88 13.89
C LEU A 76 -11.15 -2.00 14.24
N HIS A 77 -11.60 -3.12 14.79
CA HIS A 77 -10.68 -4.21 15.14
C HIS A 77 -10.07 -4.88 13.90
N ARG A 78 -10.91 -5.22 12.93
CA ARG A 78 -10.53 -5.93 11.72
C ARG A 78 -11.45 -5.54 10.56
N VAL A 79 -10.90 -5.50 9.36
CA VAL A 79 -11.68 -5.47 8.11
C VAL A 79 -11.14 -6.51 7.14
N ASP A 80 -12.05 -7.21 6.48
CA ASP A 80 -11.73 -8.04 5.32
C ASP A 80 -12.14 -7.29 4.04
N LEU A 81 -11.24 -7.21 3.08
CA LEU A 81 -11.36 -6.47 1.83
C LEU A 81 -11.31 -7.41 0.64
N SER A 82 -12.04 -7.08 -0.42
CA SER A 82 -11.91 -7.64 -1.75
C SER A 82 -11.37 -6.57 -2.69
N ILE A 83 -10.40 -6.93 -3.53
CA ILE A 83 -9.87 -6.03 -4.57
C ILE A 83 -10.04 -6.72 -5.91
N ARG A 84 -10.55 -5.95 -6.88
CA ARG A 84 -10.67 -6.36 -8.28
C ARG A 84 -10.08 -5.29 -9.18
N CYS A 85 -9.49 -5.69 -10.30
CA CYS A 85 -9.08 -4.78 -11.36
C CYS A 85 -10.10 -4.86 -12.50
N GLU A 86 -10.62 -3.71 -12.91
CA GLU A 86 -11.53 -3.57 -14.05
C GLU A 86 -10.94 -2.61 -15.07
N SER A 87 -11.28 -2.80 -16.34
CA SER A 87 -10.86 -1.90 -17.41
C SER A 87 -11.97 -0.91 -17.70
N GLU A 88 -11.77 0.36 -17.37
CA GLU A 88 -12.65 1.45 -17.78
C GLU A 88 -12.17 2.04 -19.10
N HIS A 89 -13.12 2.34 -19.99
CA HIS A 89 -12.80 2.99 -21.26
C HIS A 89 -12.87 4.50 -21.06
N ASP A 90 -11.82 5.21 -21.46
CA ASP A 90 -11.86 6.66 -21.49
C ASP A 90 -12.60 7.16 -22.75
N ASP A 91 -13.06 8.40 -22.71
CA ASP A 91 -13.77 9.05 -23.82
C ASP A 91 -12.89 9.27 -25.06
N GLU A 92 -11.57 9.08 -24.93
CA GLU A 92 -10.58 9.21 -26.01
C GLU A 92 -10.29 7.87 -26.71
N GLY A 93 -10.92 6.77 -26.27
CA GLY A 93 -10.78 5.43 -26.84
C GLY A 93 -9.60 4.62 -26.28
N GLY A 94 -9.00 5.09 -25.18
CA GLY A 94 -8.07 4.34 -24.34
C GLY A 94 -8.78 3.52 -23.26
N SER A 95 -8.01 2.67 -22.58
CA SER A 95 -8.46 1.88 -21.44
C SER A 95 -7.57 2.15 -20.25
N VAL A 96 -8.16 2.42 -19.09
CA VAL A 96 -7.47 2.61 -17.82
C VAL A 96 -7.86 1.48 -16.87
N ALA A 97 -6.87 0.89 -16.21
CA ALA A 97 -7.10 -0.06 -15.14
C ALA A 97 -7.57 0.67 -13.89
N VAL A 98 -8.73 0.26 -13.38
CA VAL A 98 -9.35 0.78 -12.16
C VAL A 98 -9.41 -0.35 -11.14
N PHE A 99 -8.82 -0.09 -9.98
CA PHE A 99 -8.82 -1.05 -8.88
C PHE A 99 -9.99 -0.71 -7.97
N ASN A 100 -10.97 -1.60 -7.89
CA ASN A 100 -12.11 -1.47 -7.01
C ASN A 100 -11.82 -2.16 -5.68
N VAL A 101 -11.91 -1.43 -4.57
CA VAL A 101 -11.74 -1.97 -3.23
C VAL A 101 -13.11 -2.04 -2.55
N ARG A 102 -13.51 -3.24 -2.13
CA ARG A 102 -14.79 -3.49 -1.47
C ARG A 102 -14.58 -4.05 -0.09
N VAL A 103 -15.36 -3.59 0.88
CA VAL A 103 -15.41 -4.18 2.22
C VAL A 103 -16.30 -5.42 2.21
N LEU A 104 -15.78 -6.53 2.71
CA LEU A 104 -16.50 -7.79 2.84
C LEU A 104 -17.11 -7.96 4.23
N THR A 105 -16.32 -7.64 5.26
CA THR A 105 -16.77 -7.67 6.64
C THR A 105 -15.98 -6.66 7.49
N VAL A 106 -16.65 -6.13 8.52
CA VAL A 106 -16.04 -5.27 9.54
C VAL A 106 -16.27 -5.86 10.92
N THR A 107 -15.22 -5.88 11.74
CA THR A 107 -15.28 -6.28 13.14
C THR A 107 -15.05 -5.09 14.06
N HIS A 108 -16.03 -4.83 14.94
CA HIS A 108 -15.93 -3.82 15.99
C HIS A 108 -14.98 -4.25 17.12
N LEU A 109 -14.16 -3.33 17.61
CA LEU A 109 -13.38 -3.48 18.83
C LEU A 109 -14.26 -3.20 20.04
N HIS A 110 -14.60 -4.25 20.79
CA HIS A 110 -15.42 -4.12 22.00
C HIS A 110 -14.85 -3.11 23.00
N GLY A 111 -15.74 -2.33 23.62
CA GLY A 111 -15.40 -1.34 24.62
C GLY A 111 -14.90 0.00 24.07
N VAL A 112 -14.74 0.13 22.74
CA VAL A 112 -14.47 1.43 22.10
C VAL A 112 -15.79 2.06 21.64
N PRO A 113 -16.08 3.32 22.01
CA PRO A 113 -17.29 4.01 21.58
C PRO A 113 -17.33 4.21 20.06
N LEU A 114 -18.52 4.07 19.50
CA LEU A 114 -18.82 4.39 18.10
C LEU A 114 -19.34 5.82 17.98
N HIS A 115 -19.13 6.42 16.80
CA HIS A 115 -19.83 7.67 16.44
C HIS A 115 -21.33 7.40 16.29
N GLU A 116 -22.17 8.41 16.50
CA GLU A 116 -23.64 8.25 16.41
C GLU A 116 -24.09 7.76 15.02
N ASP A 117 -23.39 8.16 13.96
CA ASP A 117 -23.65 7.72 12.58
C ASP A 117 -23.36 6.22 12.34
N LEU A 118 -22.64 5.56 13.25
CA LEU A 118 -22.29 4.14 13.18
C LEU A 118 -23.15 3.27 14.11
N ILE A 119 -24.23 3.86 14.64
CA ILE A 119 -25.13 3.21 15.59
C ILE A 119 -26.53 3.19 14.98
N ASP A 120 -27.19 2.03 15.01
CA ASP A 120 -28.54 1.86 14.50
C ASP A 120 -29.60 2.50 15.43
N VAL A 121 -30.85 2.49 15.00
CA VAL A 121 -31.97 3.07 15.78
C VAL A 121 -32.25 2.31 17.09
N GLN A 122 -31.67 1.13 17.27
CA GLN A 122 -31.75 0.31 18.48
C GLN A 122 -30.55 0.52 19.42
N GLY A 123 -29.58 1.36 19.05
CA GLY A 123 -28.40 1.64 19.85
C GLY A 123 -27.29 0.58 19.70
N ALA A 124 -27.37 -0.30 18.71
CA ALA A 124 -26.35 -1.29 18.39
C ALA A 124 -25.45 -0.80 17.24
N ALA A 125 -24.32 -1.48 17.02
CA ALA A 125 -23.41 -1.14 15.93
C ALA A 125 -24.09 -1.40 14.57
N ASP A 126 -24.22 -0.35 13.75
CA ASP A 126 -24.73 -0.47 12.39
C ASP A 126 -23.61 -0.95 11.46
N VAL A 127 -23.60 -2.24 11.17
CA VAL A 127 -22.59 -2.87 10.33
C VAL A 127 -22.54 -2.25 8.93
N VAL A 128 -23.69 -1.87 8.36
CA VAL A 128 -23.73 -1.30 7.00
C VAL A 128 -23.10 0.09 6.99
N ALA A 129 -23.39 0.92 8.00
CA ALA A 129 -22.77 2.23 8.13
C ALA A 129 -21.25 2.12 8.38
N MET A 130 -20.82 1.12 9.16
CA MET A 130 -19.41 0.86 9.43
C MET A 130 -18.65 0.36 8.19
N GLU A 131 -19.26 -0.49 7.38
CA GLU A 131 -18.69 -0.93 6.10
C GLU A 131 -18.54 0.27 5.15
N ALA A 132 -19.59 1.09 5.02
CA ALA A 132 -19.56 2.29 4.18
C ALA A 132 -18.50 3.32 4.64
N ASP A 133 -18.37 3.54 5.95
CA ASP A 133 -17.33 4.42 6.50
C ASP A 133 -15.92 3.93 6.18
N VAL A 134 -15.71 2.61 6.13
CA VAL A 134 -14.41 2.03 5.75
C VAL A 134 -14.21 2.05 4.24
N GLU A 135 -15.23 1.76 3.42
CA GLU A 135 -15.15 1.86 1.95
C GLU A 135 -14.81 3.27 1.49
N GLN A 136 -15.43 4.29 2.10
CA GLN A 136 -15.15 5.70 1.81
C GLN A 136 -13.67 6.08 2.04
N HIS A 137 -12.97 5.38 2.93
CA HIS A 137 -11.53 5.57 3.12
C HIS A 137 -10.74 5.22 1.86
N PHE A 138 -11.19 4.20 1.13
CA PHE A 138 -10.52 3.71 -0.06
C PHE A 138 -10.97 4.44 -1.31
N GLU A 139 -12.23 4.86 -1.47
CA GLU A 139 -12.77 5.53 -2.68
C GLU A 139 -11.87 6.65 -3.25
N PHE A 140 -11.18 7.41 -2.41
CA PHE A 140 -10.31 8.52 -2.84
C PHE A 140 -8.86 8.10 -3.17
N ILE A 141 -8.49 6.85 -2.90
CA ILE A 141 -7.14 6.31 -2.97
C ILE A 141 -7.09 4.90 -3.61
N GLU A 142 -8.19 4.41 -4.19
CA GLU A 142 -8.36 3.00 -4.58
C GLU A 142 -7.29 2.54 -5.58
N SER A 143 -7.01 3.36 -6.59
CA SER A 143 -5.99 3.10 -7.61
C SER A 143 -4.59 2.91 -7.01
N ASP A 144 -4.34 3.53 -5.86
CA ASP A 144 -3.06 3.46 -5.17
C ASP A 144 -2.96 2.29 -4.19
N PHE A 145 -4.09 1.81 -3.67
CA PHE A 145 -4.16 0.66 -2.78
C PHE A 145 -4.14 -0.66 -3.55
N GLY A 146 -5.01 -0.82 -4.55
CA GLY A 146 -5.12 -2.07 -5.31
C GLY A 146 -3.89 -2.39 -6.16
N ALA A 147 -3.24 -1.35 -6.70
CA ALA A 147 -2.02 -1.50 -7.51
C ALA A 147 -0.82 -2.07 -6.73
N ALA A 148 -0.90 -2.17 -5.40
CA ALA A 148 0.13 -2.84 -4.60
C ALA A 148 0.07 -4.38 -4.69
N PHE A 149 -1.05 -4.93 -5.14
CA PHE A 149 -1.34 -6.35 -5.02
C PHE A 149 -1.77 -7.01 -6.34
N MET A 150 -2.23 -6.24 -7.31
CA MET A 150 -2.72 -6.75 -8.59
C MET A 150 -2.03 -6.03 -9.76
N ASP A 151 -1.69 -6.80 -10.79
CA ASP A 151 -1.27 -6.23 -12.07
C ASP A 151 -2.50 -5.65 -12.80
N PRO A 152 -2.33 -4.56 -13.58
CA PRO A 152 -3.43 -3.93 -14.34
C PRO A 152 -4.18 -4.86 -15.30
N ASP A 153 -3.51 -5.90 -15.78
CA ASP A 153 -4.06 -6.89 -16.70
C ASP A 153 -4.67 -8.11 -15.99
N ASP A 154 -4.59 -8.15 -14.65
CA ASP A 154 -5.17 -9.23 -13.86
C ASP A 154 -6.70 -9.07 -13.81
N THR A 155 -7.41 -10.16 -14.08
CA THR A 155 -8.89 -10.22 -14.03
C THR A 155 -9.38 -10.96 -12.79
N GLY A 156 -8.45 -11.33 -11.91
CA GLY A 156 -8.73 -12.01 -10.65
C GLY A 156 -9.38 -11.12 -9.59
N GLU A 157 -9.65 -11.75 -8.46
CA GLU A 157 -10.08 -11.09 -7.23
C GLU A 157 -9.14 -11.55 -6.12
N ILE A 158 -8.64 -10.61 -5.32
CA ILE A 158 -7.82 -10.92 -4.15
C ILE A 158 -8.56 -10.51 -2.89
N HIS A 159 -8.37 -11.28 -1.81
CA HIS A 159 -8.92 -10.98 -0.50
C HIS A 159 -7.80 -10.63 0.46
N LEU A 160 -7.92 -9.48 1.11
CA LEU A 160 -6.93 -8.96 2.05
C LEU A 160 -7.58 -8.70 3.41
N GLN A 161 -6.79 -8.87 4.46
CA GLN A 161 -7.22 -8.56 5.82
C GLN A 161 -6.39 -7.38 6.36
N VAL A 162 -7.06 -6.42 6.98
CA VAL A 162 -6.41 -5.42 7.84
C VAL A 162 -6.81 -5.68 9.28
N ASP A 163 -5.84 -5.98 10.14
CA ASP A 163 -6.05 -6.43 11.52
C ASP A 163 -5.28 -5.53 12.48
N ARG A 164 -6.00 -4.87 13.40
CA ARG A 164 -5.41 -3.96 14.38
C ARG A 164 -4.38 -4.66 15.27
N GLU A 165 -4.61 -5.90 15.67
CA GLU A 165 -3.72 -6.57 16.61
C GLU A 165 -2.34 -6.77 16.01
N ARG A 166 -2.30 -7.14 14.71
CA ARG A 166 -1.06 -7.37 13.96
C ARG A 166 -0.16 -6.14 13.91
N VAL A 167 -0.72 -4.93 13.92
CA VAL A 167 0.02 -3.66 13.84
C VAL A 167 -0.08 -2.81 15.11
N SER A 168 -0.57 -3.38 16.22
CA SER A 168 -0.79 -2.68 17.48
C SER A 168 0.46 -1.96 18.02
N VAL A 169 1.64 -2.58 17.84
CA VAL A 169 2.94 -1.98 18.20
C VAL A 169 3.27 -0.73 17.39
N LEU A 170 2.82 -0.66 16.13
CA LEU A 170 3.02 0.49 15.26
C LEU A 170 2.02 1.62 15.56
N LEU A 171 0.81 1.27 16.01
CA LEU A 171 -0.22 2.24 16.39
C LEU A 171 0.06 2.95 17.72
N THR A 172 0.81 2.29 18.62
CA THR A 172 1.10 2.80 19.98
C THR A 172 2.48 3.43 20.11
N GLY A 173 3.32 3.34 19.08
CA GLY A 173 4.68 3.87 19.07
C GLY A 173 4.74 5.40 19.19
N ALA A 174 5.78 5.92 19.84
CA ALA A 174 6.01 7.36 20.00
C ALA A 174 6.62 8.05 18.75
N GLY A 175 6.76 7.33 17.63
CA GLY A 175 7.43 7.80 16.42
C GLY A 175 6.67 7.45 15.15
N PRO A 176 7.15 7.89 13.97
CA PRO A 176 6.51 7.62 12.70
C PRO A 176 6.43 6.11 12.44
N ALA A 177 5.24 5.62 12.15
CA ALA A 177 5.00 4.22 11.83
C ALA A 177 5.42 3.92 10.38
N SER A 178 6.17 2.83 10.17
CA SER A 178 6.61 2.43 8.84
C SER A 178 5.52 1.65 8.11
N GLY A 179 5.09 2.14 6.94
CA GLY A 179 4.15 1.43 6.08
C GLY A 179 4.69 0.09 5.56
N ALA A 180 5.99 0.01 5.26
CA ALA A 180 6.62 -1.25 4.88
C ALA A 180 6.63 -2.29 6.01
N GLU A 181 6.73 -1.85 7.27
CA GLU A 181 6.61 -2.74 8.43
C GLU A 181 5.16 -3.17 8.66
N ALA A 182 4.21 -2.24 8.52
CA ALA A 182 2.79 -2.56 8.57
C ALA A 182 2.40 -3.58 7.51
N ALA A 183 2.83 -3.40 6.26
CA ALA A 183 2.58 -4.34 5.18
C ALA A 183 3.17 -5.74 5.47
N ARG A 184 4.37 -5.82 6.06
CA ARG A 184 4.97 -7.11 6.48
C ARG A 184 4.16 -7.83 7.55
N LEU A 185 3.56 -7.08 8.47
CA LEU A 185 2.73 -7.62 9.56
C LEU A 185 1.33 -8.01 9.09
N LEU A 186 0.72 -7.21 8.22
CA LEU A 186 -0.63 -7.41 7.71
C LEU A 186 -0.68 -8.51 6.65
N TRP A 187 0.24 -8.49 5.69
CA TRP A 187 0.22 -9.34 4.50
C TRP A 187 1.55 -10.10 4.35
N PRO A 188 1.81 -11.08 5.24
CA PRO A 188 3.05 -11.85 5.20
C PRO A 188 3.25 -12.59 3.86
N ASP A 189 2.17 -13.00 3.20
CA ASP A 189 2.23 -13.68 1.90
C ASP A 189 2.67 -12.74 0.77
N CYS A 190 2.49 -11.43 0.93
CA CYS A 190 2.96 -10.39 0.01
C CYS A 190 4.41 -9.96 0.30
N GLN A 191 5.09 -10.56 1.29
CA GLN A 191 6.48 -10.20 1.62
C GLN A 191 7.45 -10.40 0.47
N HIS A 192 7.19 -11.32 -0.46
CA HIS A 192 8.02 -11.50 -1.65
C HIS A 192 8.07 -10.24 -2.53
N LEU A 193 7.03 -9.40 -2.49
CA LEU A 193 7.00 -8.08 -3.15
C LEU A 193 7.86 -7.03 -2.41
N LEU A 194 8.14 -7.26 -1.12
CA LEU A 194 9.07 -6.48 -0.30
C LEU A 194 10.49 -7.06 -0.31
N ALA A 195 10.64 -8.33 -0.62
CA ALA A 195 11.90 -9.06 -0.55
C ALA A 195 12.89 -8.54 -1.59
N THR A 196 14.17 -8.58 -1.22
CA THR A 196 15.28 -8.36 -2.14
C THR A 196 15.56 -9.69 -2.81
N GLU A 197 14.84 -10.03 -3.87
CA GLU A 197 15.33 -11.09 -4.77
C GLU A 197 16.47 -10.53 -5.63
N LEU A 198 17.58 -10.27 -4.95
CA LEU A 198 18.91 -10.57 -5.45
C LEU A 198 19.29 -11.91 -4.81
N GLN A 199 18.75 -13.01 -5.33
CA GLN A 199 19.38 -14.31 -5.14
C GLN A 199 20.23 -14.63 -6.39
N PRO A 200 21.42 -15.21 -6.18
CA PRO A 200 22.54 -15.23 -7.13
C PRO A 200 22.30 -16.00 -8.42
#